data_AF-A0A1Y2DKH1-F1
#
_entry.id   AF-A0A1Y2DKH1-F1
#
_cell.length_a   1.000
_cell.length_b   1.000
_cell.length_c   1.000
_cell.angle_alpha   90.00
_cell.angle_beta   90.00
_cell.angle_gamma   90.00
#
_symmetry.space_group_name_H-M   'P 1'
#
loop_
_entity.id
_entity.type
_entity.pdbx_description
1 polymer ?
#
loop_
_entity_poly.entity_id
_entity_poly.type
_entity_poly.pdbx_seq_one_letter_code
_entity_poly.pdbx_strand_id
1 'polypeptide(L)'
;MPPETDGPGPEAKAQPDASSTNKRLSQTPSAPANNLYTIEPVPGKGLGVVAAQRIPRGTRIMEDTPLFIVPVAVTNLAVMKQIIAAGLKNATKDQQREFLALPNAHPQNGPLVGTASTNMHPMGGASASEAGMFLLACRMNHSCDHNAQNTWNTRRKRMTVHACRDIEKGEEVNLRYLSGVLGYEERQQTLKSFFGFKCKCERCSESEEMRAESDRRREEINRLDERVNDGRRIVQEPVEALHDVYKKLEIMKEERISDGFVARTYHDGFQIAVANGDLARAKVFAQRYYNETITCFGKDNPEADTSMALVKNPEKHGLYNKNGKWKQGVDKIPKDWSEEKFEEWLWKLPKGGLKA
;
A
#
# COMPACT_ATOMS: atom_id res chain seq x y z
N MET A 1 50.59 -44.79 -14.95
CA MET A 1 50.14 -44.51 -13.58
C MET A 1 51.36 -44.25 -12.71
N PRO A 2 51.68 -42.99 -12.40
CA PRO A 2 52.57 -42.64 -11.31
C PRO A 2 51.76 -42.20 -10.06
N PRO A 3 52.31 -42.36 -8.85
CA PRO A 3 51.62 -42.12 -7.58
C PRO A 3 51.54 -40.63 -7.22
N GLU A 4 50.46 -40.29 -6.53
CA GLU A 4 50.12 -38.97 -6.00
C GLU A 4 51.08 -38.54 -4.89
N THR A 5 51.58 -37.31 -5.00
CA THR A 5 52.28 -36.59 -3.92
C THR A 5 51.30 -35.60 -3.29
N ASP A 6 50.98 -35.81 -2.01
CA ASP A 6 50.22 -34.89 -1.16
C ASP A 6 50.98 -33.57 -0.95
N GLY A 7 50.41 -32.48 -1.46
CA GLY A 7 50.80 -31.11 -1.13
C GLY A 7 49.85 -30.50 -0.08
N PRO A 8 50.34 -29.61 0.80
CA PRO A 8 49.52 -29.03 1.86
C PRO A 8 48.45 -28.09 1.28
N GLY A 9 47.19 -28.31 1.68
CA GLY A 9 46.05 -27.48 1.29
C GLY A 9 46.15 -26.05 1.84
N PRO A 10 45.50 -25.07 1.18
CA PRO A 10 45.55 -23.68 1.58
C PRO A 10 44.84 -23.45 2.92
N GLU A 11 45.52 -22.73 3.82
CA GLU A 11 45.02 -22.29 5.12
C GLU A 11 43.68 -21.56 5.00
N ALA A 12 42.67 -22.07 5.69
CA ALA A 12 41.38 -21.40 5.86
C ALA A 12 41.58 -20.13 6.70
N LYS A 13 41.48 -18.96 6.06
CA LYS A 13 41.38 -17.68 6.78
C LYS A 13 40.06 -17.65 7.55
N ALA A 14 40.17 -17.67 8.87
CA ALA A 14 39.06 -17.50 9.80
C ALA A 14 38.25 -16.24 9.46
N GLN A 15 36.93 -16.39 9.37
CA GLN A 15 35.98 -15.28 9.29
C GLN A 15 36.05 -14.45 10.60
N PRO A 16 35.98 -13.11 10.53
CA PRO A 16 35.96 -12.30 11.74
C PRO A 16 34.63 -12.49 12.48
N ASP A 17 34.78 -12.74 13.78
CA ASP A 17 33.73 -12.91 14.78
C ASP A 17 32.73 -11.74 14.80
N ALA A 18 31.44 -12.06 14.78
CA ALA A 18 30.30 -11.14 14.69
C ALA A 18 30.02 -10.36 15.99
N SER A 19 30.92 -10.44 16.99
CA SER A 19 30.73 -9.85 18.32
C SER A 19 31.24 -8.40 18.47
N SER A 20 31.97 -7.86 17.48
CA SER A 20 32.62 -6.54 17.61
C SER A 20 31.93 -5.35 16.91
N THR A 21 30.88 -5.58 16.11
CA THR A 21 30.18 -4.51 15.37
C THR A 21 29.02 -3.86 16.13
N ASN A 22 28.70 -4.33 17.35
CA ASN A 22 27.46 -3.96 18.04
C ASN A 22 27.51 -2.66 18.87
N LYS A 23 28.54 -1.82 18.71
CA LYS A 23 28.73 -0.60 19.53
C LYS A 23 28.55 0.73 18.77
N ARG A 24 28.10 0.71 17.50
CA ARG A 24 28.00 1.93 16.65
C ARG A 24 26.63 2.20 16.03
N LEU A 25 25.58 1.52 16.49
CA LEU A 25 24.19 1.73 16.03
C LEU A 25 23.36 2.64 16.98
N SER A 26 23.98 3.29 17.96
CA SER A 26 23.27 4.00 19.04
C SER A 26 22.90 5.46 18.74
N GLN A 27 22.83 5.88 17.48
CA GLN A 27 22.27 7.18 17.12
C GLN A 27 20.98 6.95 16.36
N THR A 28 19.89 6.88 17.12
CA THR A 28 18.53 6.91 16.60
C THR A 28 18.39 8.12 15.69
N PRO A 29 17.93 7.98 14.44
CA PRO A 29 17.63 9.14 13.60
C PRO A 29 16.70 10.08 14.36
N SER A 30 17.02 11.37 14.35
CA SER A 30 16.17 12.40 14.95
C SER A 30 14.89 12.50 14.12
N ALA A 31 13.88 11.70 14.46
CA ALA A 31 12.52 11.91 13.99
C ALA A 31 12.11 13.36 14.34
N PRO A 32 11.32 14.06 13.50
CA PRO A 32 10.70 15.31 13.90
C PRO A 32 10.00 15.11 15.25
N ALA A 33 9.98 16.12 16.12
CA ALA A 33 9.29 16.04 17.41
C ALA A 33 7.83 15.60 17.22
N ASN A 34 7.59 14.30 17.30
CA ASN A 34 6.31 13.66 17.09
C ASN A 34 6.22 12.52 18.10
N ASN A 35 5.29 12.68 19.04
CA ASN A 35 5.09 11.73 20.12
C ASN A 35 4.29 10.49 19.69
N LEU A 36 3.96 10.34 18.38
CA LEU A 36 3.21 9.21 17.85
C LEU A 36 4.04 7.94 17.72
N TYR A 37 5.34 8.02 17.44
CA TYR A 37 6.17 6.85 17.17
C TYR A 37 7.63 7.02 17.57
N THR A 38 8.32 5.89 17.76
CA THR A 38 9.78 5.79 17.87
C THR A 38 10.33 5.02 16.68
N ILE A 39 11.62 5.23 16.37
CA ILE A 39 12.36 4.37 15.45
C ILE A 39 13.28 3.50 16.30
N GLU A 40 13.11 2.19 16.27
CA GLU A 40 13.82 1.27 17.16
C GLU A 40 14.10 -0.07 16.48
N PRO A 41 15.02 -0.89 17.02
CA PRO A 41 15.27 -2.23 16.49
C PRO A 41 14.03 -3.13 16.63
N VAL A 42 13.58 -3.69 15.52
CA VAL A 42 12.52 -4.70 15.45
C VAL A 42 13.15 -6.07 15.15
N PRO A 43 12.91 -7.10 15.99
CA PRO A 43 13.51 -8.41 15.82
C PRO A 43 13.36 -8.98 14.41
N GLY A 44 14.48 -9.27 13.76
CA GLY A 44 14.51 -9.84 12.41
C GLY A 44 14.16 -8.89 11.26
N LYS A 45 13.90 -7.60 11.53
CA LYS A 45 13.57 -6.59 10.51
C LYS A 45 14.51 -5.38 10.49
N GLY A 46 15.49 -5.31 11.40
CA GLY A 46 16.39 -4.16 11.49
C GLY A 46 15.73 -3.03 12.27
N LEU A 47 15.77 -1.79 11.77
CA LEU A 47 15.02 -0.69 12.39
C LEU A 47 13.58 -0.71 11.87
N GLY A 48 12.64 -0.35 12.74
CA GLY A 48 11.22 -0.21 12.42
C GLY A 48 10.63 1.02 13.08
N VAL A 49 9.44 1.42 12.62
CA VAL A 49 8.64 2.48 13.24
C VAL A 49 7.66 1.82 14.20
N VAL A 50 7.69 2.18 15.49
CA VAL A 50 6.84 1.59 16.53
C VAL A 50 5.98 2.68 17.17
N ALA A 51 4.69 2.41 17.35
CA ALA A 51 3.76 3.37 17.92
C ALA A 51 4.09 3.65 19.40
N ALA A 52 4.37 4.91 19.73
CA ALA A 52 4.68 5.35 21.10
C ALA A 52 3.41 5.57 21.95
N GLN A 53 2.26 5.68 21.27
CA GLN A 53 0.92 5.79 21.82
C GLN A 53 -0.09 5.20 20.84
N ARG A 54 -1.36 5.04 21.26
CA ARG A 54 -2.43 4.63 20.34
C ARG A 54 -2.56 5.63 19.20
N ILE A 55 -2.60 5.15 17.96
CA ILE A 55 -2.77 5.94 16.75
C ILE A 55 -4.13 5.55 16.13
N PRO A 56 -5.14 6.42 16.22
CA PRO A 56 -6.44 6.16 15.60
C PRO A 56 -6.35 6.08 14.06
N ARG A 57 -7.22 5.26 13.46
CA ARG A 57 -7.45 5.19 12.01
C ARG A 57 -7.65 6.59 11.43
N GLY A 58 -7.00 6.85 10.29
CA GLY A 58 -7.03 8.15 9.59
C GLY A 58 -6.01 9.17 10.10
N THR A 59 -5.27 8.87 11.17
CA THR A 59 -4.22 9.77 11.66
C THR A 59 -3.06 9.83 10.69
N ARG A 60 -2.57 11.05 10.39
CA ARG A 60 -1.30 11.24 9.69
C ARG A 60 -0.15 10.92 10.64
N ILE A 61 0.55 9.83 10.36
CA ILE A 61 1.66 9.34 11.17
C ILE A 61 2.94 10.10 10.83
N MET A 62 3.21 10.27 9.53
CA MET A 62 4.50 10.75 9.04
C MET A 62 4.33 11.61 7.79
N GLU A 63 5.22 12.59 7.65
CA GLU A 63 5.49 13.27 6.39
C GLU A 63 6.98 13.22 6.11
N ASP A 64 7.36 12.91 4.86
CA ASP A 64 8.75 12.77 4.47
C ASP A 64 9.03 13.48 3.14
N THR A 65 10.14 14.20 3.10
CA THR A 65 10.60 14.93 1.90
C THR A 65 11.54 14.02 1.13
N PRO A 66 11.42 13.95 -0.21
CA PRO A 66 12.34 13.14 -0.98
C PRO A 66 13.76 13.70 -0.83
N LEU A 67 14.70 12.83 -0.45
CA LEU A 67 16.14 13.13 -0.45
C LEU A 67 16.63 13.40 -1.88
N PHE A 68 16.15 12.59 -2.82
CA PHE A 68 16.31 12.75 -4.26
C PHE A 68 15.20 11.99 -4.99
N ILE A 69 15.05 12.27 -6.28
CA ILE A 69 14.04 11.69 -7.17
C ILE A 69 14.74 11.08 -8.38
N VAL A 70 14.28 9.91 -8.83
CA VAL A 70 14.76 9.22 -10.03
C VAL A 70 13.56 8.95 -10.94
N PRO A 71 13.61 9.32 -12.24
CA PRO A 71 12.58 8.93 -13.19
C PRO A 71 12.52 7.40 -13.36
N VAL A 72 11.32 6.82 -13.31
CA VAL A 72 11.08 5.37 -13.43
C VAL A 72 11.56 4.82 -14.78
N ALA A 73 11.56 5.64 -15.83
CA ALA A 73 12.07 5.27 -17.16
C ALA A 73 13.59 5.03 -17.21
N VAL A 74 14.35 5.44 -16.18
CA VAL A 74 15.81 5.25 -16.13
C VAL A 74 16.12 3.80 -15.76
N THR A 75 16.46 2.99 -16.76
CA THR A 75 16.88 1.58 -16.59
C THR A 75 18.41 1.40 -16.63
N ASN A 76 19.15 2.38 -17.15
CA ASN A 76 20.61 2.32 -17.19
C ASN A 76 21.22 2.61 -15.80
N LEU A 77 21.90 1.61 -15.23
CA LEU A 77 22.45 1.69 -13.87
C LEU A 77 23.52 2.78 -13.71
N ALA A 78 24.30 3.10 -14.75
CA ALA A 78 25.29 4.16 -14.69
C ALA A 78 24.63 5.54 -14.62
N VAL A 79 23.58 5.76 -15.41
CA VAL A 79 22.76 6.99 -15.36
C VAL A 79 22.07 7.12 -14.02
N MET A 80 21.46 6.03 -13.52
CA MET A 80 20.83 6.02 -12.20
C MET A 80 21.84 6.37 -11.09
N LYS A 81 23.05 5.81 -11.13
CA LYS A 81 24.12 6.13 -10.19
C LYS A 81 24.50 7.61 -10.23
N GLN A 82 24.54 8.23 -11.40
CA GLN A 82 24.83 9.68 -11.54
C GLN A 82 23.74 10.54 -10.89
N ILE A 83 22.46 10.20 -11.11
CA ILE A 83 21.33 10.92 -10.50
C ILE A 83 21.38 10.80 -8.97
N ILE A 84 21.57 9.58 -8.45
CA ILE A 84 21.67 9.34 -7.01
C ILE A 84 22.86 10.10 -6.41
N ALA A 85 24.03 10.04 -7.05
CA ALA A 85 25.22 10.74 -6.57
C ALA A 85 25.03 12.27 -6.55
N ALA A 86 24.36 12.83 -7.56
CA ALA A 86 24.02 14.26 -7.59
C ALA A 86 23.05 14.63 -6.46
N GLY A 87 22.02 13.80 -6.22
CA GLY A 87 21.10 13.98 -5.11
C GLY A 87 21.79 13.97 -3.75
N LEU A 88 22.65 12.96 -3.51
CA LEU A 88 23.40 12.84 -2.26
C LEU A 88 24.41 13.97 -2.07
N LYS A 89 24.98 14.54 -3.14
CA LYS A 89 25.87 15.71 -3.04
C LYS A 89 25.17 16.93 -2.42
N ASN A 90 23.87 17.08 -2.66
CA ASN A 90 23.04 18.15 -2.09
C ASN A 90 22.51 17.84 -0.68
N ALA A 91 22.67 16.59 -0.21
CA ALA A 91 22.25 16.15 1.10
C ALA A 91 23.31 16.45 2.18
N THR A 92 22.87 16.57 3.44
CA THR A 92 23.78 16.70 4.58
C THR A 92 24.60 15.43 4.79
N LYS A 93 25.68 15.52 5.58
CA LYS A 93 26.48 14.34 5.93
C LYS A 93 25.70 13.33 6.77
N ASP A 94 24.77 13.78 7.60
CA ASP A 94 23.85 12.89 8.32
C ASP A 94 22.93 12.15 7.37
N GLN A 95 22.28 12.86 6.43
CA GLN A 95 21.41 12.23 5.44
C GLN A 95 22.15 11.23 4.55
N GLN A 96 23.39 11.53 4.15
CA GLN A 96 24.24 10.59 3.41
C GLN A 96 24.52 9.32 4.23
N ARG A 97 24.81 9.46 5.53
CA ARG A 97 25.02 8.32 6.43
C ARG A 97 23.74 7.51 6.62
N GLU A 98 22.61 8.18 6.83
CA GLU A 98 21.30 7.52 6.98
C GLU A 98 20.91 6.74 5.73
N PHE A 99 21.11 7.32 4.54
CA PHE A 99 20.91 6.63 3.27
C PHE A 99 21.77 5.37 3.17
N LEU A 100 23.08 5.48 3.43
CA LEU A 100 24.00 4.34 3.36
C LEU A 100 23.75 3.28 4.44
N ALA A 101 23.00 3.61 5.49
CA ALA A 101 22.57 2.69 6.54
C ALA A 101 21.21 2.02 6.24
N LEU A 102 20.58 2.30 5.10
CA LEU A 102 19.39 1.58 4.64
C LEU A 102 19.77 0.19 4.10
N PRO A 103 18.85 -0.79 4.13
CA PRO A 103 19.09 -2.11 3.57
C PRO A 103 19.43 -2.07 2.08
N ASN A 104 20.33 -2.94 1.63
CA ASN A 104 20.67 -3.12 0.22
C ASN A 104 20.45 -4.59 -0.18
N ALA A 105 19.31 -4.87 -0.80
CA ALA A 105 18.96 -6.21 -1.30
C ALA A 105 19.62 -6.52 -2.66
N HIS A 106 20.31 -5.55 -3.27
CA HIS A 106 20.96 -5.69 -4.57
C HIS A 106 22.44 -5.28 -4.54
N PRO A 107 23.28 -5.94 -3.71
CA PRO A 107 24.68 -5.57 -3.53
C PRO A 107 25.51 -5.63 -4.81
N GLN A 108 25.11 -6.45 -5.79
CA GLN A 108 25.72 -6.52 -7.11
C GLN A 108 25.67 -5.19 -7.89
N ASN A 109 24.73 -4.30 -7.54
CA ASN A 109 24.61 -2.97 -8.13
C ASN A 109 25.41 -1.89 -7.34
N GLY A 110 26.18 -2.30 -6.33
CA GLY A 110 26.94 -1.41 -5.47
C GLY A 110 26.07 -0.67 -4.43
N PRO A 111 26.72 0.16 -3.58
CA PRO A 111 26.07 0.73 -2.39
C PRO A 111 25.06 1.84 -2.69
N LEU A 112 25.17 2.54 -3.82
CA LEU A 112 24.23 3.62 -4.16
C LEU A 112 22.99 3.08 -4.86
N VAL A 113 23.20 2.41 -5.99
CA VAL A 113 22.10 1.90 -6.81
C VAL A 113 21.36 0.79 -6.09
N GLY A 114 22.07 -0.17 -5.47
CA GLY A 114 21.40 -1.27 -4.77
C GLY A 114 20.51 -0.80 -3.61
N THR A 115 21.01 0.13 -2.78
CA THR A 115 20.22 0.76 -1.71
C THR A 115 19.02 1.54 -2.27
N ALA A 116 19.20 2.30 -3.35
CA ALA A 116 18.08 3.01 -3.97
C ALA A 116 17.03 2.04 -4.54
N SER A 117 17.45 1.00 -5.24
CA SER A 117 16.56 -0.03 -5.80
C SER A 117 15.73 -0.76 -4.74
N THR A 118 16.29 -0.95 -3.54
CA THR A 118 15.56 -1.60 -2.43
C THR A 118 14.57 -0.67 -1.73
N ASN A 119 14.84 0.64 -1.65
CA ASN A 119 14.12 1.52 -0.72
C ASN A 119 13.30 2.64 -1.39
N MET A 120 13.51 2.96 -2.66
CA MET A 120 12.74 4.04 -3.31
C MET A 120 11.25 3.71 -3.42
N HIS A 121 10.41 4.71 -3.25
CA HIS A 121 8.96 4.59 -3.40
C HIS A 121 8.46 5.28 -4.68
N PRO A 122 7.58 4.64 -5.47
CA PRO A 122 6.91 5.28 -6.59
C PRO A 122 6.08 6.49 -6.13
N MET A 123 6.23 7.62 -6.83
CA MET A 123 5.54 8.88 -6.55
C MET A 123 4.31 9.02 -7.45
N GLY A 124 3.20 8.40 -7.03
CA GLY A 124 1.96 8.37 -7.82
C GLY A 124 1.37 6.97 -8.06
N GLY A 125 1.79 5.96 -7.28
CA GLY A 125 1.27 4.61 -7.39
C GLY A 125 1.58 3.94 -8.74
N ALA A 126 0.62 3.22 -9.31
CA ALA A 126 0.81 2.43 -10.53
C ALA A 126 1.12 3.27 -11.79
N SER A 127 0.78 4.56 -11.78
CA SER A 127 1.04 5.48 -12.90
C SER A 127 2.23 6.41 -12.64
N ALA A 128 3.06 6.12 -11.63
CA ALA A 128 4.20 6.94 -11.28
C ALA A 128 5.26 6.96 -12.39
N SER A 129 5.65 8.15 -12.82
CA SER A 129 6.81 8.38 -13.71
C SER A 129 8.11 8.60 -12.95
N GLU A 130 8.03 8.77 -11.63
CA GLU A 130 9.14 9.11 -10.74
C GLU A 130 9.10 8.25 -9.47
N ALA A 131 10.27 7.98 -8.90
CA ALA A 131 10.43 7.33 -7.61
C ALA A 131 11.33 8.18 -6.71
N GLY A 132 10.95 8.30 -5.44
CA GLY A 132 11.66 9.12 -4.45
C GLY A 132 12.34 8.27 -3.39
N MET A 133 13.47 8.77 -2.87
CA MET A 133 14.13 8.23 -1.68
C MET A 133 13.67 9.01 -0.43
N PHE A 134 13.15 8.32 0.58
CA PHE A 134 12.48 8.92 1.74
C PHE A 134 13.04 8.35 3.04
N LEU A 135 14.00 9.02 3.68
CA LEU A 135 14.81 8.44 4.76
C LEU A 135 13.99 7.94 5.95
N LEU A 136 12.89 8.61 6.30
CA LEU A 136 12.00 8.20 7.40
C LEU A 136 11.02 7.13 6.95
N ALA A 137 10.38 7.29 5.78
CA ALA A 137 9.42 6.31 5.27
C ALA A 137 10.08 4.94 4.99
N CYS A 138 11.34 4.93 4.54
CA CYS A 138 12.12 3.72 4.32
C CYS A 138 12.47 2.97 5.63
N ARG A 139 12.12 3.49 6.81
CA ARG A 139 12.20 2.77 8.10
C ARG A 139 10.95 1.96 8.43
N MET A 140 9.85 2.13 7.69
CA MET A 140 8.64 1.34 7.91
C MET A 140 8.77 -0.01 7.22
N ASN A 141 8.72 -1.09 7.99
CA ASN A 141 8.83 -2.44 7.45
C ASN A 141 7.54 -2.91 6.75
N HIS A 142 7.65 -4.04 6.07
CA HIS A 142 6.51 -4.70 5.45
C HIS A 142 5.66 -5.51 6.45
N SER A 143 4.35 -5.54 6.20
CA SER A 143 3.44 -6.60 6.64
C SER A 143 2.46 -6.94 5.51
N CYS A 144 2.08 -8.22 5.36
CA CYS A 144 0.98 -8.59 4.47
C CYS A 144 -0.39 -8.21 5.06
N ASP A 145 -0.43 -7.97 6.37
CA ASP A 145 -1.58 -7.48 7.14
C ASP A 145 -1.30 -6.04 7.63
N HIS A 146 -1.07 -5.15 6.68
CA HIS A 146 -0.51 -3.84 6.98
C HIS A 146 -1.48 -2.91 7.72
N ASN A 147 -0.94 -1.89 8.40
CA ASN A 147 -1.73 -0.95 9.20
C ASN A 147 -1.56 0.53 8.81
N ALA A 148 -0.70 0.84 7.83
CA ALA A 148 -0.54 2.18 7.30
C ALA A 148 -0.40 2.22 5.77
N GLN A 149 -0.87 3.32 5.17
CA GLN A 149 -0.79 3.58 3.73
C GLN A 149 0.15 4.77 3.48
N ASN A 150 1.16 4.57 2.65
CA ASN A 150 2.00 5.64 2.14
C ASN A 150 1.41 6.22 0.84
N THR A 151 1.46 7.54 0.66
CA THR A 151 0.93 8.21 -0.53
C THR A 151 1.75 9.46 -0.83
N TRP A 152 2.10 9.65 -2.11
CA TRP A 152 2.68 10.90 -2.57
C TRP A 152 1.62 12.00 -2.61
N ASN A 153 1.74 12.98 -1.73
CA ASN A 153 0.87 14.15 -1.74
C ASN A 153 1.50 15.23 -2.63
N THR A 154 0.99 15.36 -3.86
CA THR A 154 1.51 16.31 -4.87
C THR A 154 1.36 17.77 -4.46
N ARG A 155 0.31 18.12 -3.68
CA ARG A 155 0.11 19.48 -3.15
C ARG A 155 1.20 19.86 -2.16
N ARG A 156 1.57 18.93 -1.29
CA ARG A 156 2.61 19.12 -0.25
C ARG A 156 4.02 18.85 -0.77
N LYS A 157 4.13 18.14 -1.89
CA LYS A 157 5.39 17.60 -2.42
C LYS A 157 6.12 16.75 -1.38
N ARG A 158 5.36 15.91 -0.67
CA ARG A 158 5.85 15.02 0.39
C ARG A 158 5.21 13.64 0.29
N MET A 159 5.96 12.61 0.68
CA MET A 159 5.35 11.34 1.06
C MET A 159 4.59 11.56 2.36
N THR A 160 3.36 11.08 2.42
CA THR A 160 2.55 11.09 3.65
C THR A 160 2.20 9.66 3.99
N VAL A 161 2.15 9.35 5.28
CA VAL A 161 1.72 8.04 5.77
C VAL A 161 0.54 8.23 6.73
N HIS A 162 -0.56 7.54 6.47
CA HIS A 162 -1.74 7.55 7.35
C HIS A 162 -2.06 6.15 7.84
N ALA A 163 -2.59 6.06 9.06
CA ALA A 163 -3.08 4.81 9.63
C ALA A 163 -4.35 4.37 8.89
N CYS A 164 -4.36 3.17 8.32
CA CYS A 164 -5.56 2.62 7.66
C CYS A 164 -6.47 1.83 8.62
N ARG A 165 -5.95 1.48 9.80
CA ARG A 165 -6.69 0.95 10.96
C ARG A 165 -6.14 1.55 12.25
N ASP A 166 -6.80 1.29 13.38
CA ASP A 166 -6.26 1.65 14.68
C ASP A 166 -4.96 0.87 14.93
N ILE A 167 -3.95 1.56 15.47
CA ILE A 167 -2.63 0.99 15.80
C ILE A 167 -2.41 1.21 17.29
N GLU A 168 -2.20 0.12 18.04
CA GLU A 168 -2.04 0.21 19.49
C GLU A 168 -0.60 0.58 19.90
N LYS A 169 -0.44 1.12 21.11
CA LYS A 169 0.90 1.44 21.63
C LYS A 169 1.79 0.19 21.64
N GLY A 170 3.00 0.32 21.10
CA GLY A 170 3.96 -0.78 20.97
C GLY A 170 3.79 -1.62 19.70
N GLU A 171 2.74 -1.40 18.91
CA GLU A 171 2.59 -2.04 17.60
C GLU A 171 3.50 -1.37 16.57
N GLU A 172 4.12 -2.18 15.69
CA GLU A 172 4.91 -1.68 14.58
C GLU A 172 4.01 -1.05 13.51
N VAL A 173 4.30 0.19 13.11
CA VAL A 173 3.71 0.83 11.94
C VAL A 173 4.36 0.27 10.69
N ASN A 174 3.57 -0.33 9.82
CA ASN A 174 4.07 -1.10 8.69
C ASN A 174 3.26 -0.85 7.41
N LEU A 175 3.93 -1.04 6.27
CA LEU A 175 3.41 -0.77 4.93
C LEU A 175 3.24 -2.06 4.12
N ARG A 176 2.48 -1.98 3.03
CA ARG A 176 2.50 -3.00 1.98
C ARG A 176 3.53 -2.64 0.92
N TYR A 177 4.54 -3.50 0.73
CA TYR A 177 5.55 -3.33 -0.33
C TYR A 177 5.11 -3.92 -1.67
N LEU A 178 4.06 -4.71 -1.65
CA LEU A 178 3.60 -5.51 -2.78
C LEU A 178 2.57 -4.76 -3.61
N SER A 179 2.71 -4.87 -4.93
CA SER A 179 1.69 -4.47 -5.89
C SER A 179 0.61 -5.56 -5.96
N GLY A 180 -0.67 -5.16 -5.88
CA GLY A 180 -1.80 -6.07 -6.07
C GLY A 180 -2.13 -6.95 -4.86
N VAL A 181 -3.08 -7.88 -5.08
CA VAL A 181 -3.60 -8.81 -4.07
C VAL A 181 -3.09 -10.21 -4.39
N LEU A 182 -1.89 -10.54 -3.91
CA LEU A 182 -1.17 -11.76 -4.28
C LEU A 182 -1.38 -12.88 -3.25
N GLY A 183 -1.32 -14.14 -3.70
CA GLY A 183 -1.32 -15.36 -2.87
C GLY A 183 0.00 -15.57 -2.11
N TYR A 184 0.03 -16.46 -1.11
CA TYR A 184 1.12 -16.57 -0.14
C TYR A 184 2.49 -16.81 -0.79
N GLU A 185 2.58 -17.79 -1.69
CA GLU A 185 3.86 -18.16 -2.29
C GLU A 185 4.39 -17.03 -3.17
N GLU A 186 3.52 -16.38 -3.95
CA GLU A 186 3.89 -15.22 -4.75
C GLU A 186 4.36 -14.05 -3.87
N ARG A 187 3.66 -13.73 -2.77
CA ARG A 187 4.11 -12.73 -1.79
C ARG A 187 5.52 -13.04 -1.28
N GLN A 188 5.79 -14.29 -0.89
CA GLN A 188 7.11 -14.69 -0.36
C GLN A 188 8.20 -14.60 -1.43
N GLN A 189 7.92 -15.03 -2.66
CA GLN A 189 8.86 -14.97 -3.78
C GLN A 189 9.19 -13.54 -4.18
N THR A 190 8.19 -12.67 -4.29
CA THR A 190 8.40 -11.24 -4.59
C THR A 190 9.24 -10.58 -3.49
N LEU A 191 8.90 -10.77 -2.22
CA LEU A 191 9.64 -10.17 -1.11
C LEU A 191 11.10 -10.66 -1.04
N LYS A 192 11.32 -11.95 -1.27
CA LYS A 192 12.67 -12.52 -1.30
C LYS A 192 13.49 -11.96 -2.47
N SER A 193 12.89 -11.82 -3.65
CA SER A 193 13.59 -11.42 -4.87
C SER A 193 13.92 -9.92 -4.91
N PHE A 194 13.00 -9.07 -4.45
CA PHE A 194 13.17 -7.61 -4.51
C PHE A 194 13.71 -6.99 -3.21
N PHE A 195 13.46 -7.62 -2.06
CA PHE A 195 13.82 -7.05 -0.76
C PHE A 195 14.71 -7.98 0.08
N GLY A 196 14.99 -9.20 -0.37
CA GLY A 196 15.95 -10.10 0.28
C GLY A 196 15.45 -10.77 1.56
N PHE A 197 14.14 -10.77 1.85
CA PHE A 197 13.60 -11.37 3.08
C PHE A 197 12.36 -12.23 2.84
N LYS A 198 12.06 -13.13 3.79
CA LYS A 198 10.79 -13.86 3.87
C LYS A 198 9.89 -13.21 4.92
N CYS A 199 8.62 -12.96 4.57
CA CYS A 199 7.68 -12.33 5.50
C CYS A 199 7.25 -13.31 6.59
N LYS A 200 7.25 -12.83 7.83
CA LYS A 200 6.80 -13.57 9.02
C LYS A 200 5.71 -12.81 9.79
N CYS A 201 4.94 -11.95 9.10
CA CYS A 201 3.79 -11.28 9.71
C CYS A 201 2.72 -12.31 10.13
N GLU A 202 1.77 -11.89 10.96
CA GLU A 202 0.68 -12.74 11.47
C GLU A 202 0.08 -13.62 10.37
N ARG A 203 -0.36 -13.02 9.26
CA ARG A 203 -0.94 -13.73 8.10
C ARG A 203 -0.01 -14.76 7.46
N CYS A 204 1.29 -14.48 7.38
CA CYS A 204 2.25 -15.43 6.81
C CYS A 204 2.59 -16.57 7.77
N SER A 205 2.45 -16.33 9.07
CA SER A 205 2.69 -17.30 10.15
C SER A 205 1.48 -18.17 10.49
N GLU A 206 0.33 -17.96 9.85
CA GLU A 206 -0.85 -18.83 9.97
C GLU A 206 -0.57 -20.27 9.51
N SER A 207 -1.48 -21.20 9.85
CA SER A 207 -1.42 -22.58 9.36
C SER A 207 -1.53 -22.65 7.83
N GLU A 208 -1.11 -23.78 7.25
CA GLU A 208 -1.24 -24.00 5.81
C GLU A 208 -2.69 -23.93 5.32
N GLU A 209 -3.63 -24.47 6.10
CA GLU A 209 -5.07 -24.41 5.82
C GLU A 209 -5.59 -22.96 5.77
N MET A 210 -5.23 -22.14 6.77
CA MET A 210 -5.64 -20.74 6.83
C MET A 210 -5.01 -19.92 5.70
N ARG A 211 -3.75 -20.21 5.34
CA ARG A 211 -3.10 -19.59 4.17
C ARG A 211 -3.78 -19.98 2.87
N ALA A 212 -4.16 -21.24 2.69
CA ALA A 212 -4.86 -21.69 1.49
C ALA A 212 -6.25 -21.04 1.35
N GLU A 213 -6.97 -20.83 2.47
CA GLU A 213 -8.22 -20.07 2.47
C GLU A 213 -7.99 -18.59 2.14
N SER A 214 -6.96 -17.97 2.71
CA SER A 214 -6.58 -16.59 2.35
C SER A 214 -6.25 -16.47 0.87
N ASP A 215 -5.55 -17.45 0.29
CA ASP A 215 -5.21 -17.45 -1.13
C ASP A 215 -6.47 -17.59 -2.01
N ARG A 216 -7.42 -18.46 -1.67
CA ARG A 216 -8.74 -18.54 -2.35
C ARG A 216 -9.48 -17.20 -2.34
N ARG A 217 -9.54 -16.54 -1.18
CA ARG A 217 -10.18 -15.22 -1.05
C ARG A 217 -9.48 -14.16 -1.92
N ARG A 218 -8.16 -14.17 -1.96
CA ARG A 218 -7.35 -13.23 -2.75
C ARG A 218 -7.48 -13.45 -4.25
N GLU A 219 -7.54 -14.70 -4.69
CA GLU A 219 -7.86 -15.06 -6.08
C GLU A 219 -9.26 -14.57 -6.47
N GLU A 220 -10.26 -14.76 -5.61
CA GLU A 220 -11.61 -14.27 -5.85
C GLU A 220 -11.66 -12.73 -5.90
N ILE A 221 -10.92 -12.03 -5.04
CA ILE A 221 -10.78 -10.55 -5.13
C ILE A 221 -10.27 -10.14 -6.52
N ASN A 222 -9.23 -10.80 -7.04
CA ASN A 222 -8.67 -10.46 -8.35
C ASN A 222 -9.67 -10.76 -9.48
N ARG A 223 -10.34 -11.92 -9.44
CA ARG A 223 -11.37 -12.29 -10.42
C ARG A 223 -12.52 -11.27 -10.44
N LEU A 224 -12.96 -10.83 -9.26
CA LEU A 224 -14.01 -9.81 -9.13
C LEU A 224 -13.50 -8.44 -9.61
N ASP A 225 -12.27 -8.06 -9.31
CA ASP A 225 -11.67 -6.79 -9.78
C ASP A 225 -11.61 -6.73 -11.31
N GLU A 226 -11.13 -7.79 -11.98
CA GLU A 226 -11.11 -7.89 -13.44
C GLU A 226 -12.52 -7.76 -14.03
N ARG A 227 -13.49 -8.45 -13.44
CA ARG A 227 -14.90 -8.44 -13.84
C ARG A 227 -15.56 -7.07 -13.67
N VAL A 228 -15.20 -6.33 -12.62
CA VAL A 228 -15.70 -4.97 -12.36
C VAL A 228 -15.05 -3.95 -13.31
N ASN A 229 -13.79 -4.15 -13.66
CA ASN A 229 -13.07 -3.29 -14.61
C ASN A 229 -13.50 -3.48 -16.08
N ASP A 230 -14.31 -4.51 -16.42
CA ASP A 230 -14.93 -4.61 -17.75
C ASP A 230 -16.07 -3.58 -17.90
N GLY A 231 -15.73 -2.43 -18.48
CA GLY A 231 -16.66 -1.32 -18.67
C GLY A 231 -17.93 -1.65 -19.46
N ARG A 232 -17.99 -2.77 -20.20
CA ARG A 232 -19.23 -3.23 -20.85
C ARG A 232 -20.26 -3.70 -19.82
N ARG A 233 -19.80 -4.33 -18.74
CA ARG A 233 -20.67 -4.90 -17.69
C ARG A 233 -21.38 -3.84 -16.88
N ILE A 234 -20.76 -2.67 -16.71
CA ILE A 234 -21.40 -1.48 -16.10
C ILE A 234 -22.74 -1.13 -16.78
N VAL A 235 -22.89 -1.42 -18.08
CA VAL A 235 -24.11 -1.13 -18.87
C VAL A 235 -24.97 -2.38 -19.09
N GLN A 236 -24.34 -3.49 -19.42
CA GLN A 236 -25.05 -4.71 -19.81
C GLN A 236 -25.63 -5.44 -18.59
N GLU A 237 -24.83 -5.58 -17.53
CA GLU A 237 -25.10 -6.40 -16.34
C GLU A 237 -24.89 -5.58 -15.05
N PRO A 238 -25.58 -4.43 -14.89
CA PRO A 238 -25.23 -3.47 -13.84
C PRO A 238 -25.52 -3.99 -12.43
N VAL A 239 -26.51 -4.88 -12.26
CA VAL A 239 -26.83 -5.47 -10.94
C VAL A 239 -25.74 -6.44 -10.54
N GLU A 240 -25.35 -7.33 -11.45
CA GLU A 240 -24.31 -8.33 -11.24
C GLU A 240 -22.94 -7.67 -11.03
N ALA A 241 -22.63 -6.60 -11.77
CA ALA A 241 -21.43 -5.81 -11.53
C ALA A 241 -21.44 -5.17 -10.13
N LEU A 242 -22.59 -4.65 -9.68
CA LEU A 242 -22.73 -4.08 -8.34
C LEU A 242 -22.60 -5.14 -7.24
N HIS A 243 -23.11 -6.34 -7.47
CA HIS A 243 -22.95 -7.49 -6.58
C HIS A 243 -21.50 -7.99 -6.53
N ASP A 244 -20.78 -7.97 -7.65
CA ASP A 244 -19.35 -8.29 -7.70
C ASP A 244 -18.55 -7.29 -6.82
N VAL A 245 -18.87 -5.99 -6.87
CA VAL A 245 -18.28 -4.96 -5.98
C VAL A 245 -18.58 -5.24 -4.50
N TYR A 246 -19.85 -5.55 -4.17
CA TYR A 246 -20.24 -5.88 -2.80
C TYR A 246 -19.49 -7.10 -2.27
N LYS A 247 -19.49 -8.21 -3.03
CA LYS A 247 -18.79 -9.44 -2.65
C LYS A 247 -17.30 -9.20 -2.45
N LYS A 248 -16.68 -8.41 -3.34
CA LYS A 248 -15.28 -8.02 -3.22
C LYS A 248 -15.00 -7.27 -1.91
N LEU A 249 -15.85 -6.32 -1.50
CA LEU A 249 -15.71 -5.60 -0.22
C LEU A 249 -15.82 -6.52 0.99
N GLU A 250 -16.77 -7.46 0.99
CA GLU A 250 -16.91 -8.42 2.09
C GLU A 250 -15.69 -9.33 2.22
N ILE A 251 -15.17 -9.85 1.10
CA ILE A 251 -13.94 -10.65 1.11
C ILE A 251 -12.73 -9.80 1.55
N MET A 252 -12.64 -8.54 1.11
CA MET A 252 -11.58 -7.62 1.56
C MET A 252 -11.62 -7.38 3.07
N LYS A 253 -12.82 -7.29 3.66
CA LYS A 253 -13.01 -7.15 5.11
C LYS A 253 -12.53 -8.40 5.85
N GLU A 254 -12.86 -9.60 5.37
CA GLU A 254 -12.33 -10.87 5.91
C GLU A 254 -10.81 -10.96 5.77
N GLU A 255 -10.27 -10.50 4.65
CA GLU A 255 -8.82 -10.39 4.41
C GLU A 255 -8.15 -9.21 5.12
N ARG A 256 -8.89 -8.46 5.95
CA ARG A 256 -8.42 -7.29 6.72
C ARG A 256 -7.74 -6.21 5.86
N ILE A 257 -8.13 -6.11 4.59
CA ILE A 257 -7.64 -5.07 3.68
C ILE A 257 -8.38 -3.77 3.99
N SER A 258 -7.64 -2.76 4.44
CA SER A 258 -8.20 -1.48 4.91
C SER A 258 -7.59 -0.25 4.21
N ASP A 259 -6.75 -0.48 3.20
CA ASP A 259 -5.98 0.56 2.52
C ASP A 259 -6.74 1.25 1.39
N GLY A 260 -6.04 2.05 0.59
CA GLY A 260 -6.63 2.79 -0.53
C GLY A 260 -7.38 1.91 -1.56
N PHE A 261 -7.20 0.59 -1.53
CA PHE A 261 -7.97 -0.33 -2.37
C PHE A 261 -9.46 -0.38 -1.99
N VAL A 262 -9.80 -0.14 -0.72
CA VAL A 262 -11.20 -0.01 -0.28
C VAL A 262 -11.84 1.22 -0.92
N ALA A 263 -11.12 2.36 -0.91
CA ALA A 263 -11.57 3.60 -1.54
C ALA A 263 -11.87 3.39 -3.03
N ARG A 264 -10.93 2.79 -3.78
CA ARG A 264 -11.12 2.44 -5.19
C ARG A 264 -12.38 1.59 -5.41
N THR A 265 -12.61 0.60 -4.55
CA THR A 265 -13.75 -0.32 -4.71
C THR A 265 -15.10 0.41 -4.54
N TYR A 266 -15.19 1.42 -3.67
CA TYR A 266 -16.37 2.29 -3.61
C TYR A 266 -16.50 3.20 -4.84
N HIS A 267 -15.39 3.64 -5.43
CA HIS A 267 -15.42 4.39 -6.68
C HIS A 267 -15.97 3.54 -7.84
N ASP A 268 -15.67 2.24 -7.89
CA ASP A 268 -16.26 1.32 -8.87
C ASP A 268 -17.80 1.25 -8.72
N GLY A 269 -18.30 1.14 -7.49
CA GLY A 269 -19.74 1.20 -7.19
C GLY A 269 -20.39 2.54 -7.62
N PHE A 270 -19.69 3.66 -7.42
CA PHE A 270 -20.11 4.96 -7.92
C PHE A 270 -20.24 4.97 -9.44
N GLN A 271 -19.23 4.46 -10.17
CA GLN A 271 -19.22 4.42 -11.63
C GLN A 271 -20.38 3.58 -12.18
N ILE A 272 -20.69 2.45 -11.54
CA ILE A 272 -21.84 1.61 -11.90
C ILE A 272 -23.15 2.38 -11.71
N ALA A 273 -23.36 2.99 -10.53
CA ALA A 273 -24.58 3.72 -10.23
C ALA A 273 -24.80 4.92 -11.16
N VAL A 274 -23.77 5.74 -11.36
CA VAL A 274 -23.86 6.98 -12.16
C VAL A 274 -24.07 6.67 -13.65
N ALA A 275 -23.45 5.60 -14.17
CA ALA A 275 -23.66 5.14 -15.54
C ALA A 275 -25.10 4.76 -15.83
N ASN A 276 -25.79 4.25 -14.82
CA ASN A 276 -27.18 3.83 -14.90
C ASN A 276 -28.19 4.93 -14.50
N GLY A 277 -27.71 6.15 -14.23
CA GLY A 277 -28.53 7.31 -13.89
C GLY A 277 -29.02 7.33 -12.43
N ASP A 278 -28.48 6.46 -11.57
CA ASP A 278 -28.86 6.37 -10.16
C ASP A 278 -28.07 7.36 -9.31
N LEU A 279 -28.50 8.63 -9.29
CA LEU A 279 -27.80 9.67 -8.54
C LEU A 279 -27.89 9.47 -7.03
N ALA A 280 -28.94 8.80 -6.54
CA ALA A 280 -29.08 8.49 -5.12
C ALA A 280 -27.96 7.56 -4.64
N ARG A 281 -27.80 6.39 -5.28
CA ARG A 281 -26.71 5.45 -4.92
C ARG A 281 -25.35 6.02 -5.26
N ALA A 282 -25.20 6.68 -6.41
CA ALA A 282 -23.93 7.29 -6.81
C ALA A 282 -23.42 8.25 -5.73
N LYS A 283 -24.29 9.11 -5.18
CA LYS A 283 -23.88 10.03 -4.11
C LYS A 283 -23.42 9.30 -2.84
N VAL A 284 -24.08 8.21 -2.46
CA VAL A 284 -23.68 7.39 -1.29
C VAL A 284 -22.33 6.72 -1.53
N PHE A 285 -22.12 6.11 -2.70
CA PHE A 285 -20.83 5.50 -3.05
C PHE A 285 -19.70 6.53 -3.13
N ALA A 286 -19.96 7.69 -3.74
CA ALA A 286 -19.00 8.80 -3.77
C ALA A 286 -18.64 9.27 -2.35
N GLN A 287 -19.60 9.28 -1.41
CA GLN A 287 -19.34 9.64 -0.02
C GLN A 287 -18.46 8.61 0.67
N ARG A 288 -18.70 7.30 0.46
CA ARG A 288 -17.83 6.23 0.99
C ARG A 288 -16.44 6.29 0.38
N TYR A 289 -16.35 6.54 -0.93
CA TYR A 289 -15.08 6.77 -1.62
C TYR A 289 -14.31 7.94 -1.00
N TYR A 290 -14.95 9.10 -0.80
CA TYR A 290 -14.35 10.26 -0.16
C TYR A 290 -13.87 9.94 1.26
N ASN A 291 -14.71 9.28 2.08
CA ASN A 291 -14.38 8.96 3.47
C ASN A 291 -13.12 8.07 3.55
N GLU A 292 -13.03 7.04 2.71
CA GLU A 292 -11.86 6.16 2.68
C GLU A 292 -10.62 6.87 2.11
N THR A 293 -10.82 7.74 1.12
CA THR A 293 -9.75 8.59 0.54
C THR A 293 -9.13 9.49 1.59
N ILE A 294 -9.93 10.24 2.36
CA ILE A 294 -9.39 11.13 3.38
C ILE A 294 -8.77 10.39 4.56
N THR A 295 -9.23 9.15 4.81
CA THR A 295 -8.67 8.27 5.84
C THR A 295 -7.28 7.79 5.45
N CYS A 296 -7.12 7.30 4.21
CA CYS A 296 -5.85 6.72 3.77
C CYS A 296 -4.84 7.76 3.24
N PHE A 297 -5.31 8.86 2.66
CA PHE A 297 -4.46 9.83 1.95
C PHE A 297 -4.43 11.22 2.60
N GLY A 298 -5.38 11.50 3.49
CA GLY A 298 -5.55 12.81 4.14
C GLY A 298 -6.41 13.79 3.34
N LYS A 299 -7.10 14.69 4.04
CA LYS A 299 -8.01 15.71 3.45
C LYS A 299 -7.34 16.71 2.52
N ASP A 300 -6.03 16.90 2.65
CA ASP A 300 -5.25 17.84 1.82
C ASP A 300 -4.61 17.16 0.59
N ASN A 301 -4.85 15.87 0.39
CA ASN A 301 -4.47 15.18 -0.83
C ASN A 301 -5.41 15.60 -1.97
N PRO A 302 -4.92 15.91 -3.19
CA PRO A 302 -5.80 16.26 -4.30
C PRO A 302 -6.89 15.23 -4.64
N GLU A 303 -6.68 13.94 -4.34
CA GLU A 303 -7.72 12.93 -4.52
C GLU A 303 -8.96 13.17 -3.63
N ALA A 304 -8.77 13.84 -2.48
CA ALA A 304 -9.89 14.26 -1.62
C ALA A 304 -10.78 15.30 -2.32
N ASP A 305 -10.19 16.19 -3.13
CA ASP A 305 -10.97 17.17 -3.91
C ASP A 305 -11.70 16.48 -5.06
N THR A 306 -11.03 15.55 -5.75
CA THR A 306 -11.63 14.73 -6.83
C THR A 306 -12.84 13.98 -6.31
N SER A 307 -12.67 13.19 -5.25
CA SER A 307 -13.76 12.41 -4.64
C SER A 307 -14.88 13.30 -4.08
N MET A 308 -14.57 14.43 -3.45
CA MET A 308 -15.57 15.41 -2.99
C MET A 308 -16.35 16.05 -4.16
N ALA A 309 -15.72 16.27 -5.31
CA ALA A 309 -16.42 16.78 -6.49
C ALA A 309 -17.51 15.79 -6.97
N LEU A 310 -17.23 14.49 -6.91
CA LEU A 310 -18.19 13.43 -7.22
C LEU A 310 -19.36 13.39 -6.21
N VAL A 311 -19.09 13.63 -4.93
CA VAL A 311 -20.15 13.75 -3.89
C VAL A 311 -21.09 14.92 -4.19
N LYS A 312 -20.52 16.06 -4.59
CA LYS A 312 -21.29 17.30 -4.82
C LYS A 312 -22.12 17.24 -6.09
N ASN A 313 -21.54 16.75 -7.19
CA ASN A 313 -22.14 16.80 -8.52
C ASN A 313 -21.91 15.49 -9.29
N PRO A 314 -22.50 14.37 -8.84
CA PRO A 314 -22.31 13.07 -9.49
C PRO A 314 -22.70 13.08 -10.98
N GLU A 315 -23.69 13.87 -11.37
CA GLU A 315 -24.18 14.01 -12.75
C GLU A 315 -23.17 14.66 -13.73
N LYS A 316 -22.12 15.32 -13.22
CA LYS A 316 -21.04 15.88 -14.05
C LYS A 316 -20.03 14.83 -14.51
N HIS A 317 -20.10 13.61 -13.97
CA HIS A 317 -19.19 12.53 -14.34
C HIS A 317 -19.42 12.09 -15.79
N GLY A 318 -18.35 11.78 -16.54
CA GLY A 318 -18.44 11.45 -17.97
C GLY A 318 -19.25 10.19 -18.31
N LEU A 319 -19.46 9.30 -17.33
CA LEU A 319 -20.32 8.13 -17.48
C LEU A 319 -21.80 8.43 -17.23
N TYR A 320 -22.19 9.61 -16.75
CA TYR A 320 -23.55 9.86 -16.30
C TYR A 320 -24.61 9.47 -17.34
N ASN A 321 -25.55 8.64 -16.89
CA ASN A 321 -26.75 8.24 -17.61
C ASN A 321 -26.50 7.62 -19.01
N LYS A 322 -25.37 6.95 -19.22
CA LYS A 322 -25.07 6.23 -20.47
C LYS A 322 -26.06 5.08 -20.75
N ASN A 323 -26.62 4.47 -19.70
CA ASN A 323 -27.61 3.39 -19.81
C ASN A 323 -29.02 3.80 -19.35
N GLY A 324 -29.11 4.59 -18.28
CA GLY A 324 -30.37 5.13 -17.76
C GLY A 324 -31.35 4.14 -17.12
N LYS A 325 -30.98 2.85 -16.97
CA LYS A 325 -31.85 1.80 -16.39
C LYS A 325 -32.36 2.09 -14.97
N TRP A 326 -31.64 2.91 -14.19
CA TRP A 326 -31.92 3.15 -12.77
C TRP A 326 -32.13 4.63 -12.46
N LYS A 327 -32.62 5.40 -13.43
CA LYS A 327 -32.73 6.86 -13.33
C LYS A 327 -33.49 7.29 -12.08
N GLN A 328 -32.80 7.94 -11.15
CA GLN A 328 -33.41 8.56 -9.96
C GLN A 328 -32.53 9.69 -9.40
N GLY A 329 -33.19 10.66 -8.76
CA GLY A 329 -32.53 11.81 -8.15
C GLY A 329 -32.00 11.53 -6.75
N VAL A 330 -31.13 12.41 -6.24
CA VAL A 330 -30.56 12.33 -4.89
C VAL A 330 -31.61 12.44 -3.77
N ASP A 331 -32.80 12.94 -4.08
CA ASP A 331 -33.95 12.99 -3.17
C ASP A 331 -34.47 11.58 -2.80
N LYS A 332 -34.08 10.56 -3.57
CA LYS A 332 -34.48 9.15 -3.33
C LYS A 332 -33.55 8.38 -2.39
N ILE A 333 -32.56 9.04 -1.78
CA ILE A 333 -31.76 8.42 -0.72
C ILE A 333 -32.68 8.14 0.48
N PRO A 334 -32.82 6.87 0.92
CA PRO A 334 -33.68 6.53 2.05
C PRO A 334 -33.25 7.26 3.32
N LYS A 335 -34.25 7.68 4.12
CA LYS A 335 -34.06 8.29 5.43
C LYS A 335 -34.67 7.37 6.49
N ASP A 336 -34.05 7.33 7.67
CA ASP A 336 -34.57 6.63 8.84
C ASP A 336 -34.72 5.10 8.66
N TRP A 337 -33.98 4.51 7.71
CA TRP A 337 -33.89 3.06 7.54
C TRP A 337 -32.87 2.48 8.51
N SER A 338 -33.08 1.22 8.92
CA SER A 338 -32.02 0.45 9.58
C SER A 338 -30.83 0.27 8.63
N GLU A 339 -29.63 0.11 9.20
CA GLU A 339 -28.40 -0.10 8.43
C GLU A 339 -28.53 -1.28 7.45
N GLU A 340 -29.08 -2.40 7.91
CA GLU A 340 -29.33 -3.59 7.09
C GLU A 340 -30.18 -3.27 5.84
N LYS A 341 -31.35 -2.64 6.03
CA LYS A 341 -32.23 -2.26 4.91
C LYS A 341 -31.56 -1.25 3.98
N PHE A 342 -30.75 -0.36 4.54
CA PHE A 342 -29.99 0.62 3.76
C PHE A 342 -28.93 -0.05 2.88
N GLU A 343 -28.18 -1.02 3.40
CA GLU A 343 -27.22 -1.82 2.61
C GLU A 343 -27.93 -2.65 1.54
N GLU A 344 -29.04 -3.32 1.88
CA GLU A 344 -29.85 -4.06 0.89
C GLU A 344 -30.28 -3.16 -0.28
N TRP A 345 -30.74 -1.94 0.02
CA TRP A 345 -31.04 -0.95 -1.00
C TRP A 345 -29.78 -0.54 -1.76
N LEU A 346 -28.72 -0.13 -1.07
CA LEU A 346 -27.52 0.42 -1.69
C LEU A 346 -26.94 -0.54 -2.72
N TRP A 347 -26.84 -1.82 -2.37
CA TRP A 347 -26.25 -2.88 -3.21
C TRP A 347 -27.27 -3.62 -4.08
N LYS A 348 -28.55 -3.23 -4.03
CA LYS A 348 -29.65 -3.94 -4.72
C LYS A 348 -29.64 -5.43 -4.42
N LEU A 349 -29.45 -5.80 -3.15
CA LEU A 349 -29.44 -7.20 -2.73
C LEU A 349 -30.85 -7.80 -2.86
N PRO A 350 -30.98 -9.08 -3.22
CA PRO A 350 -32.25 -9.77 -3.10
C PRO A 350 -32.65 -9.88 -1.62
N LYS A 351 -33.95 -10.07 -1.34
CA LYS A 351 -34.43 -10.30 0.03
C LYS A 351 -33.70 -11.50 0.65
N GLY A 352 -33.03 -11.28 1.78
CA GLY A 352 -32.22 -12.30 2.44
C GLY A 352 -30.73 -12.35 2.03
N GLY A 353 -30.26 -11.34 1.28
CA GLY A 353 -28.85 -11.17 0.92
C GLY A 353 -28.39 -12.02 -0.27
N LEU A 354 -27.14 -11.81 -0.69
CA LEU A 354 -26.50 -12.69 -1.66
C LEU A 354 -26.15 -14.01 -0.97
N LYS A 355 -26.56 -15.15 -1.55
CA LYS A 355 -26.06 -16.46 -1.10
C LYS A 355 -24.55 -16.49 -1.40
N ALA A 356 -23.77 -16.80 -0.37
CA ALA A 356 -22.30 -16.86 -0.42
C ALA A 356 -21.78 -17.78 -1.53
#